data_AF-A0A5P9CJI1-F1
#
_entry.id   AF-A0A5P9CJI1-F1
#
_cell.length_a   1.000
_cell.length_b   1.000
_cell.length_c   1.000
_cell.angle_alpha   90.00
_cell.angle_beta   90.00
_cell.angle_gamma   90.00
#
_symmetry.space_group_name_H-M   'P 1'
#
loop_
_entity.id
_entity.type
_entity.pdbx_description
1 polymer ?
#
loop_
_entity_poly.entity_id
_entity_poly.type
_entity_poly.pdbx_seq_one_letter_code
_entity_poly.pdbx_strand_id
1 'polypeptide(L)' 'MRYRVDIYQQEKLLFSVDVEHIDKNKREEYLELLLVKFPSEEGYQLKTFYSDHEIRYLKSTGDSVELLAALPVYRSVPYG' A
#
# COMPACT_ATOMS: atom_id res chain seq x y z
N MET A 1 9.95 1.34 1.40
CA MET A 1 8.67 1.94 1.85
C MET A 1 7.69 1.87 0.70
N ARG A 2 6.47 1.38 0.95
CA ARG A 2 5.38 1.27 -0.02
C ARG A 2 4.09 1.80 0.61
N TYR A 3 3.15 2.26 -0.20
CA TYR A 3 1.84 2.72 0.27
C TYR A 3 0.76 1.76 -0.20
N ARG A 4 -0.35 1.74 0.53
CA ARG A 4 -1.62 1.20 0.05
C ARG A 4 -2.69 2.25 0.23
N VAL A 5 -3.52 2.46 -0.77
CA VAL A 5 -4.69 3.34 -0.66
C VAL A 5 -5.92 2.49 -0.89
N ASP A 6 -6.75 2.40 0.15
CA ASP A 6 -8.06 1.78 0.07
C ASP A 6 -9.08 2.87 -0.31
N ILE A 7 -9.79 2.66 -1.41
CA ILE A 7 -10.73 3.58 -2.03
C ILE A 7 -12.14 3.06 -1.81
N TYR A 8 -12.97 3.84 -1.14
CA TYR A 8 -14.34 3.50 -0.81
C TYR A 8 -15.30 4.47 -1.51
N GLN A 9 -16.52 4.00 -1.78
CA GLN A 9 -17.64 4.84 -2.19
C GLN A 9 -18.91 4.27 -1.55
N GLN A 10 -19.76 5.13 -0.97
CA GLN A 10 -20.95 4.68 -0.22
C GLN A 10 -20.62 3.59 0.81
N GLU A 11 -19.53 3.78 1.57
CA GLU A 11 -19.01 2.86 2.61
C GLU A 11 -18.54 1.48 2.12
N LYS A 12 -18.56 1.22 0.81
CA LYS A 12 -18.06 -0.02 0.21
C LYS A 12 -16.67 0.19 -0.35
N LEU A 13 -15.77 -0.76 -0.07
CA LEU A 13 -14.45 -0.82 -0.69
C LEU A 13 -14.63 -1.08 -2.19
N LEU A 14 -14.13 -0.17 -3.03
CA LEU A 14 -14.09 -0.34 -4.47
C LEU A 14 -12.77 -0.96 -4.91
N PHE A 15 -11.67 -0.36 -4.46
CA PHE A 15 -10.32 -0.74 -4.87
C PHE A 15 -9.34 -0.60 -3.70
N SER A 16 -8.33 -1.47 -3.68
CA SER A 16 -7.11 -1.28 -2.90
C SER A 16 -5.95 -1.19 -3.89
N VAL A 17 -5.23 -0.08 -3.86
CA VAL A 17 -4.12 0.18 -4.79
C VAL A 17 -2.82 0.21 -3.99
N ASP A 18 -1.92 -0.72 -4.30
CA ASP A 18 -0.55 -0.68 -3.79
C ASP A 18 0.29 0.28 -4.65
N VAL A 19 0.96 1.23 -4.00
CA VAL A 19 1.86 2.19 -4.64
C VAL A 19 3.28 1.89 -4.19
N GLU A 20 4.04 1.28 -5.09
CA GLU A 20 5.43 0.88 -4.86
C GLU A 20 6.33 1.35 -6.01
N HIS A 21 7.44 1.97 -5.65
CA HIS A 21 8.48 2.35 -6.60
C HIS A 21 9.82 2.49 -5.85
N ILE A 22 10.92 2.12 -6.53
CA ILE A 22 12.29 2.18 -5.96
C ILE A 22 12.72 3.62 -5.69
N ASP A 23 12.47 4.51 -6.64
CA ASP A 23 12.63 5.96 -6.50
C ASP A 23 11.52 6.53 -5.59
N LYS A 24 11.95 7.25 -4.54
CA LYS A 24 11.06 7.89 -3.57
C LYS A 24 10.17 8.95 -4.20
N ASN A 25 10.71 9.81 -5.06
CA ASN A 25 9.99 10.95 -5.62
C ASN A 25 8.87 10.47 -6.54
N LYS A 26 9.14 9.47 -7.37
CA LYS A 26 8.12 8.83 -8.21
C LYS A 26 7.03 8.15 -7.40
N ARG A 27 7.40 7.52 -6.28
CA ARG A 27 6.41 6.89 -5.38
C ARG A 27 5.47 7.93 -4.77
N GLU A 28 6.01 9.07 -4.34
CA GLU A 28 5.21 10.18 -3.78
C GLU A 28 4.33 10.80 -4.87
N GLU A 29 4.84 11.02 -6.08
CA GLU A 29 4.07 11.51 -7.24
C GLU A 29 2.90 10.57 -7.57
N TYR A 30 3.11 9.26 -7.61
CA TYR A 30 2.03 8.29 -7.87
C TYR A 30 0.97 8.27 -6.77
N LEU A 31 1.38 8.45 -5.51
CA LEU A 31 0.45 8.57 -4.39
C LEU A 31 -0.41 9.83 -4.56
N GLU A 32 0.21 10.99 -4.84
CA GLU A 32 -0.50 12.26 -5.05
C GLU A 32 -1.49 12.18 -6.21
N LEU A 33 -1.07 11.62 -7.36
CA LEU A 33 -1.94 11.41 -8.51
C LEU A 33 -3.16 10.56 -8.15
N LEU A 34 -2.96 9.51 -7.35
CA LEU A 34 -4.06 8.65 -6.91
C LEU A 34 -5.02 9.40 -5.99
N LEU A 35 -4.52 10.17 -5.02
CA LEU A 35 -5.34 10.94 -4.10
C LEU A 35 -6.19 12.01 -4.83
N VAL A 36 -5.63 12.67 -5.85
CA VAL A 36 -6.33 13.67 -6.67
C VAL A 36 -7.40 13.05 -7.56
N LYS A 37 -7.22 11.80 -8.01
CA LYS A 37 -8.16 11.12 -8.91
C LYS A 37 -9.45 10.65 -8.24
N PHE A 38 -9.51 10.60 -6.92
CA PHE A 38 -10.66 10.13 -6.16
C PHE A 38 -11.08 11.17 -5.12
N PRO A 39 -11.59 12.34 -5.56
CA PRO A 39 -11.92 13.44 -4.67
C PRO A 39 -13.13 13.12 -3.79
N SER A 40 -13.13 13.67 -2.57
CA SER A 40 -14.21 13.47 -1.60
C SER A 40 -15.54 14.10 -2.05
N GLU A 41 -15.51 15.15 -2.87
CA GLU A 41 -16.70 15.82 -3.41
C GLU A 41 -17.53 14.90 -4.32
N GLU A 42 -16.91 13.87 -4.91
CA GLU A 42 -17.58 12.85 -5.73
C GLU A 42 -18.05 11.63 -4.91
N GLY A 43 -17.97 11.72 -3.58
CA GLY A 43 -18.42 10.68 -2.65
C GLY A 43 -17.39 9.56 -2.41
N TYR A 44 -16.15 9.74 -2.84
CA TYR A 44 -15.06 8.83 -2.51
C TYR A 44 -14.53 9.08 -1.10
N GLN A 45 -14.14 8.00 -0.42
CA GLN A 45 -13.42 8.06 0.84
C GLN A 45 -12.13 7.27 0.69
N LEU A 46 -11.00 7.87 1.07
CA LEU A 46 -9.69 7.26 0.93
C LEU A 46 -9.12 6.94 2.31
N LYS A 47 -8.53 5.75 2.45
CA LYS A 47 -7.72 5.39 3.61
C LYS A 47 -6.33 5.00 3.14
N THR A 48 -5.33 5.77 3.56
CA THR A 48 -3.95 5.56 3.17
C THR A 48 -3.18 4.83 4.26
N PHE A 49 -2.35 3.89 3.84
CA PHE A 49 -1.45 3.11 4.68
C PHE A 49 -0.04 3.20 4.14
N TYR A 50 0.96 3.11 5.01
CA TYR A 50 2.36 2.93 4.61
C TYR A 50 2.92 1.66 5.21
N SER A 51 3.91 1.07 4.55
CA SER A 51 4.68 -0.06 5.04
C SER A 51 6.16 0.17 4.76
N ASP A 52 6.95 0.19 5.81
CA ASP A 52 8.42 0.21 5.81
C ASP A 52 9.02 -1.12 6.30
N HIS A 53 8.17 -2.02 6.81
CA HIS A 53 8.54 -3.36 7.27
C HIS A 53 7.80 -4.44 6.49
N GLU A 54 8.31 -5.67 6.49
CA GLU A 54 7.64 -6.84 5.94
C GLU A 54 7.91 -8.09 6.78
N ILE A 55 6.96 -9.00 6.79
CA ILE A 55 7.11 -10.35 7.35
C ILE A 55 7.54 -11.27 6.22
N ARG A 56 8.63 -12.01 6.44
CA ARG A 56 9.15 -13.01 5.50
C ARG A 56 8.91 -14.41 6.03
N TYR A 57 8.29 -15.24 5.21
CA TYR A 57 8.11 -16.66 5.48
C TYR A 57 9.23 -17.42 4.79
N LEU A 58 10.10 -18.05 5.59
CA LEU A 58 11.27 -18.78 5.12
C LEU A 58 11.09 -20.26 5.41
N LYS A 59 11.54 -21.10 4.47
CA LYS A 59 11.64 -22.54 4.65
C LYS A 59 13.11 -22.94 4.59
N SER A 60 13.59 -23.59 5.65
CA SER A 60 14.88 -24.27 5.59
C SER A 60 14.71 -25.54 4.77
N THR A 61 15.52 -25.68 3.74
CA THR A 61 15.83 -26.98 3.14
C THR A 61 17.15 -27.46 3.75
N GLY A 62 17.55 -28.71 3.50
CA GLY A 62 18.79 -29.26 4.09
C GLY A 62 20.03 -28.43 3.75
N ASP A 63 20.04 -27.81 2.55
CA ASP A 63 21.22 -27.13 2.00
C ASP A 63 20.98 -25.64 1.69
N SER A 64 19.75 -25.13 1.85
CA SER A 64 19.40 -23.76 1.50
C SER A 64 18.25 -23.18 2.34
N VAL A 65 18.02 -21.88 2.18
CA VAL A 65 16.83 -21.19 2.70
C VAL A 65 16.04 -20.65 1.51
N GLU A 66 14.77 -21.03 1.43
CA GLU A 66 13.85 -20.56 0.39
C GLU A 66 12.89 -19.51 0.96
N LEU A 67 12.71 -18.40 0.24
CA LEU A 67 11.69 -17.40 0.54
C LEU A 67 10.36 -17.84 -0.05
N LEU A 68 9.39 -18.15 0.80
CA LEU A 68 8.05 -18.57 0.38
C LEU A 68 7.14 -17.37 0.10
N ALA A 69 7.22 -16.35 0.96
CA ALA A 69 6.41 -15.14 0.83
C ALA A 69 7.05 -13.97 1.59
N ALA A 70 6.82 -12.76 1.10
CA ALA A 70 7.14 -11.51 1.78
C ALA A 70 5.88 -10.63 1.79
N LEU A 71 5.35 -10.35 2.97
CA LEU A 71 4.10 -9.60 3.14
C LEU A 71 4.38 -8.26 3.84
N PRO A 72 3.97 -7.13 3.26
CA PRO A 72 4.11 -5.83 3.92
C PRO A 72 3.26 -5.73 5.18
N VAL A 73 3.79 -5.04 6.19
CA VAL A 73 3.06 -4.72 7.43
C VAL A 73 2.60 -3.27 7.37
N TYR A 74 1.37 -3.09 6.91
CA TYR A 74 0.77 -1.77 6.74
C TYR A 74 0.36 -1.13 8.06
N ARG A 75 0.68 0.16 8.20
CA ARG A 75 0.24 1.04 9.29
C ARG A 75 -0.61 2.17 8.70
N SER A 76 -1.70 2.51 9.37
CA SER A 76 -2.57 3.62 8.96
C SER A 76 -1.77 4.92 9.00
N VAL A 77 -1.94 5.75 7.98
CA VAL A 77 -1.42 7.11 7.99
C VAL A 77 -2.59 8.04 8.30
N PRO A 78 -2.49 8.90 9.32
CA PRO A 78 -3.41 10.02 9.43
C PRO A 78 -3.03 11.02 8.32
N TYR A 79 -3.58 10.85 7.12
CA TYR A 79 -3.68 11.98 6.20
C TYR A 79 -4.80 12.86 6.76
N GLY A 80 -4.41 14.03 7.28
CA GLY A 80 -5.29 15.04 7.86
C GLY A 80 -6.05 15.83 6.81
#